data_AF-A0A1Y2LVB1-F1
#
_entry.id   AF-A0A1Y2LVB1-F1
#
_cell.length_a   1.000
_cell.length_b   1.000
_cell.length_c   1.000
_cell.angle_alpha   90.00
_cell.angle_beta   90.00
_cell.angle_gamma   90.00
#
_symmetry.space_group_name_H-M   'P 1'
#
loop_
_entity.id
_entity.type
_entity.pdbx_description
1 polymer ?
#
loop_
_entity_poly.entity_id
_entity_poly.type
_entity_poly.pdbx_seq_one_letter_code
_entity_poly.pdbx_strand_id
1 'polypeptide(L)'
;MKGFGFTETRWRRLTSDVDAHTLIEILRLNEQAGVAKAKLSWLKLTVKSFLGGVFIALGGAFDLVIAGESPGLRASNPALAMMLGGLVFPIDFVVIMCFNLELCTSNMFVVPYASLRHRTTVYDLLKN
;
A
#
# COMPACT_ATOMS: atom_id res chain seq x y z
N MET A 1 41.12 -7.29 22.63
CA MET A 1 40.15 -6.43 21.90
C MET A 1 39.30 -7.35 21.03
N LYS A 2 38.07 -7.66 21.46
CA LYS A 2 37.21 -8.64 20.79
C LYS A 2 36.61 -8.00 19.53
N GLY A 3 36.94 -8.55 18.36
CA GLY A 3 36.32 -8.20 17.10
C GLY A 3 34.83 -8.51 17.14
N PHE A 4 34.01 -7.49 16.91
CA PHE A 4 32.57 -7.60 16.83
C PHE A 4 32.21 -8.22 15.46
N GLY A 5 32.24 -9.55 15.39
CA GLY A 5 31.84 -10.30 14.20
C GLY A 5 30.33 -10.26 14.02
N PHE A 6 29.84 -9.31 13.20
CA PHE A 6 28.48 -9.34 12.65
C PHE A 6 28.39 -10.48 11.64
N THR A 7 27.83 -11.63 12.05
CA THR A 7 27.59 -12.77 11.16
C THR A 7 26.17 -12.74 10.60
N GLU A 8 26.05 -12.89 9.29
CA GLU A 8 24.81 -12.89 8.48
C GLU A 8 23.75 -13.91 8.98
N THR A 9 24.22 -14.99 9.60
CA THR A 9 23.39 -16.05 10.19
C THR A 9 22.58 -15.61 11.41
N ARG A 10 22.93 -14.50 12.08
CA ARG A 10 22.17 -13.97 13.22
C ARG A 10 20.87 -13.29 12.79
N TRP A 11 20.85 -12.63 11.63
CA TRP A 11 19.66 -11.96 11.09
C TRP A 11 18.60 -12.95 10.63
N ARG A 12 19.00 -14.07 10.01
CA ARG A 12 18.11 -15.16 9.58
C ARG A 12 17.32 -15.83 10.72
N ARG A 13 17.76 -15.72 11.97
CA ARG A 13 17.06 -16.31 13.13
C ARG A 13 16.02 -15.39 13.76
N LEU A 14 16.04 -14.10 13.45
CA LEU A 14 15.08 -13.11 14.01
C LEU A 14 13.89 -12.89 13.08
N THR A 15 14.03 -13.21 11.80
CA THR A 15 12.94 -13.36 10.84
C THR A 15 12.52 -14.82 10.85
N SER A 16 11.31 -15.15 11.33
CA SER A 16 10.76 -16.47 11.03
C SER A 16 10.65 -16.57 9.50
N ASP A 17 10.92 -17.74 8.90
CA ASP A 17 10.68 -17.99 7.46
C ASP A 17 9.20 -17.80 7.07
N VAL A 18 8.33 -17.56 8.06
CA VAL A 18 6.89 -17.38 7.93
C VAL A 18 6.51 -15.88 7.82
N ASP A 19 7.20 -14.99 8.53
CA ASP A 19 6.78 -13.59 8.67
C ASP A 19 7.49 -12.62 7.72
N ALA A 20 8.75 -12.90 7.36
CA ALA A 20 9.53 -12.06 6.46
C ALA A 20 10.11 -12.89 5.31
N HIS A 21 9.53 -12.72 4.14
CA HIS A 21 9.95 -13.42 2.93
C HIS A 21 11.25 -12.87 2.37
N THR A 22 12.04 -13.75 1.76
CA THR A 22 13.20 -13.33 0.98
C THR A 22 12.77 -12.48 -0.21
N LEU A 23 13.67 -11.63 -0.71
CA LEU A 23 13.35 -10.72 -1.82
C LEU A 23 12.82 -11.48 -3.06
N ILE A 24 13.39 -12.66 -3.34
CA ILE A 24 12.96 -13.52 -4.46
C ILE A 24 11.52 -14.02 -4.27
N GLU A 25 11.13 -14.32 -3.04
CA GLU A 25 9.80 -14.79 -2.73
C GLU A 25 8.76 -13.66 -2.78
N ILE A 26 9.08 -12.47 -2.27
CA ILE A 26 8.23 -11.26 -2.41
C ILE A 26 7.99 -10.97 -3.90
N LEU A 27 9.02 -11.05 -4.73
CA LEU A 27 8.89 -10.85 -6.17
C LEU A 27 7.96 -11.88 -6.82
N ARG A 28 8.00 -13.16 -6.39
CA ARG A 28 7.07 -14.19 -6.87
C ARG A 28 5.63 -13.92 -6.42
N LEU A 29 5.43 -13.51 -5.16
CA LEU A 29 4.11 -13.14 -4.64
C LEU A 29 3.55 -11.92 -5.39
N ASN A 30 4.40 -10.93 -5.68
CA ASN A 30 4.02 -9.74 -6.43
C ASN A 30 3.66 -10.08 -7.89
N GLU A 31 4.40 -11.00 -8.52
CA GLU A 31 4.08 -11.53 -9.85
C GLU A 31 2.69 -12.20 -9.86
N GLN A 32 2.41 -13.05 -8.86
CA GLN A 32 1.11 -13.71 -8.72
C GLN A 32 -0.03 -12.71 -8.49
N ALA A 33 0.19 -11.71 -7.62
CA ALA A 33 -0.77 -10.64 -7.37
C ALA A 33 -1.07 -9.83 -8.64
N GLY A 34 -0.04 -9.51 -9.45
CA GLY A 34 -0.21 -8.80 -10.72
C GLY A 34 -0.99 -9.58 -11.76
N VAL A 35 -0.76 -10.89 -11.88
CA VAL A 35 -1.55 -11.75 -12.77
C VAL A 35 -3.01 -11.83 -12.30
N ALA A 36 -3.26 -11.92 -10.99
CA ALA A 36 -4.61 -11.97 -10.44
C ALA A 36 -5.37 -10.66 -10.67
N LYS A 37 -4.72 -9.51 -10.45
CA LYS A 37 -5.29 -8.17 -10.67
C LYS A 37 -5.57 -7.90 -12.15
N ALA A 38 -4.64 -8.25 -13.03
CA ALA A 38 -4.82 -8.15 -14.48
C ALA A 38 -6.06 -8.91 -14.99
N LYS A 39 -6.37 -10.07 -14.40
CA LYS A 39 -7.51 -10.92 -14.79
C LYS A 39 -8.86 -10.49 -14.20
N LEU A 40 -8.93 -9.41 -13.41
CA LEU A 40 -10.20 -8.89 -12.93
C LEU A 40 -11.11 -8.48 -14.10
N SER A 41 -12.40 -8.81 -13.99
CA SER A 41 -13.41 -8.35 -14.93
C SER A 41 -13.61 -6.84 -14.77
N TRP A 42 -13.96 -6.15 -15.86
CA TRP A 42 -14.20 -4.70 -15.88
C TRP A 42 -15.14 -4.24 -14.75
N LEU A 43 -16.26 -4.92 -14.58
CA LEU A 43 -17.23 -4.58 -13.52
C LEU A 43 -16.61 -4.68 -12.11
N LYS A 44 -15.87 -5.75 -11.83
CA LYS A 44 -15.22 -5.92 -10.52
C LYS A 44 -14.14 -4.88 -10.30
N LEU A 45 -13.32 -4.62 -11.32
CA LEU A 45 -12.27 -3.61 -11.26
C LEU A 45 -12.87 -2.23 -10.98
N THR A 46 -13.87 -1.79 -11.74
CA THR A 46 -14.51 -0.47 -11.55
C THR A 46 -15.14 -0.33 -10.18
N VAL A 47 -15.90 -1.33 -9.71
CA VAL A 47 -16.52 -1.27 -8.38
C VAL A 47 -15.46 -1.23 -7.27
N LYS A 48 -14.45 -2.10 -7.33
CA LYS A 48 -13.38 -2.14 -6.33
C LYS A 48 -12.56 -0.84 -6.32
N SER A 49 -12.25 -0.29 -7.50
CA SER A 49 -11.51 0.98 -7.64
C SER A 49 -12.35 2.17 -7.18
N PHE A 50 -13.65 2.17 -7.45
CA PHE A 50 -14.56 3.21 -6.97
C PHE A 50 -14.63 3.21 -5.44
N LEU A 51 -14.86 2.04 -4.82
CA LEU A 51 -14.87 1.92 -3.36
C LEU A 51 -13.52 2.31 -2.76
N GLY A 52 -12.40 1.87 -3.37
CA GLY A 52 -11.06 2.27 -2.94
C GLY A 52 -10.88 3.79 -2.96
N GLY A 53 -11.35 4.46 -4.01
CA GLY A 53 -11.36 5.92 -4.11
C GLY A 53 -12.21 6.60 -3.04
N VAL A 54 -13.40 6.07 -2.73
CA VAL A 54 -14.27 6.61 -1.67
C VAL A 54 -13.58 6.56 -0.30
N PHE A 55 -12.90 5.46 0.04
CA PHE A 55 -12.18 5.36 1.31
C PHE A 55 -10.99 6.33 1.39
N ILE A 56 -10.24 6.52 0.31
CA ILE A 56 -9.17 7.54 0.28
C ILE A 56 -9.73 8.96 0.41
N ALA A 57 -10.83 9.25 -0.29
CA ALA A 57 -11.48 10.56 -0.22
C ALA A 57 -12.01 10.86 1.19
N LEU A 58 -12.52 9.84 1.90
CA LEU A 58 -12.94 9.96 3.29
C LEU A 58 -11.77 10.32 4.21
N GLY A 59 -10.61 9.69 4.02
CA GLY A 59 -9.37 10.06 4.69
C GLY A 59 -8.96 11.52 4.47
N GLY A 60 -8.98 11.95 3.21
CA GLY A 60 -8.73 13.35 2.87
C GLY A 60 -9.74 14.32 3.49
N ALA A 61 -11.01 13.93 3.58
CA ALA A 61 -12.03 14.74 4.25
C ALA A 61 -11.76 14.86 5.76
N PHE A 62 -11.33 13.78 6.42
CA PHE A 62 -10.93 13.84 7.83
C PHE A 62 -9.69 14.70 8.06
N ASP A 63 -8.69 14.61 7.18
CA ASP A 63 -7.51 15.48 7.24
C ASP A 63 -7.90 16.97 7.05
N LEU A 64 -8.82 17.27 6.13
CA LEU A 64 -9.35 18.63 5.97
C LEU A 64 -10.06 19.14 7.24
N VAL A 65 -10.84 18.31 7.92
CA VAL A 65 -11.50 18.71 9.17
C VAL A 65 -10.48 18.95 10.28
N ILE A 66 -9.47 18.08 10.40
CA ILE A 66 -8.46 18.16 11.47
C ILE A 66 -7.46 19.28 11.19
N ALA A 67 -6.82 19.31 10.03
CA ALA A 67 -5.75 20.25 9.71
C ALA A 67 -6.28 21.53 9.04
N GLY A 68 -7.38 21.46 8.29
CA GLY A 68 -7.96 22.60 7.58
C GLY A 68 -8.92 23.44 8.42
N GLU A 69 -9.88 22.80 9.08
CA GLU A 69 -11.05 23.47 9.68
C GLU A 69 -10.98 23.66 11.21
N SER A 70 -9.85 23.35 11.85
CA SER A 70 -9.67 23.52 13.31
C SER A 70 -8.74 24.71 13.65
N PRO A 71 -9.20 25.97 13.52
CA PRO A 71 -8.37 27.15 13.75
C PRO A 71 -7.86 27.23 15.19
N GLY A 72 -8.63 26.76 16.18
CA GLY A 72 -8.20 26.71 17.58
C GLY A 72 -7.08 25.71 17.86
N LEU A 73 -7.13 24.52 17.23
CA LEU A 73 -6.08 23.51 17.39
C LEU A 73 -4.81 23.93 16.66
N ARG A 74 -4.93 24.52 15.47
CA ARG A 74 -3.78 25.07 14.73
C ARG A 74 -3.12 26.24 15.42
N ALA A 75 -3.89 27.15 16.02
CA ALA A 75 -3.34 28.30 16.72
C ALA A 75 -2.66 27.91 18.04
N SER A 76 -3.21 26.91 18.74
CA SER A 76 -2.63 26.44 20.00
C SER A 76 -1.43 25.51 19.78
N ASN A 77 -1.55 24.52 18.89
CA ASN A 77 -0.54 23.47 18.69
C ASN A 77 -0.53 22.97 17.23
N PRO A 78 0.18 23.65 16.31
CA PRO A 78 0.20 23.28 14.90
C PRO A 78 0.80 21.89 14.65
N ALA A 79 1.80 21.49 15.44
CA ALA A 79 2.42 20.16 15.34
C ALA A 79 1.44 19.02 15.62
N LEU A 80 0.52 19.22 16.59
CA LEU A 80 -0.47 18.21 16.93
C LEU A 80 -1.51 18.06 15.82
N ALA A 81 -1.95 19.16 15.21
CA ALA A 81 -2.86 19.11 14.06
C ALA A 81 -2.26 18.35 12.88
N MET A 82 -0.98 18.59 12.56
CA MET A 82 -0.27 17.87 11.49
C MET A 82 -0.04 16.40 11.81
N MET A 83 0.26 16.06 13.07
CA MET A 83 0.43 14.67 13.49
C MET A 83 -0.88 13.88 13.40
N LEU A 84 -1.99 14.47 13.84
CA LEU A 84 -3.31 13.86 13.74
C LEU A 84 -3.74 13.69 12.28
N GLY A 85 -3.57 14.73 11.45
CA GLY A 85 -3.83 14.64 10.01
C GLY A 85 -3.00 13.56 9.31
N GLY A 86 -1.69 13.51 9.62
CA GLY A 86 -0.77 12.50 9.08
C GLY A 86 -1.08 11.06 9.51
N LEU A 87 -1.75 10.85 10.65
CA LEU A 87 -2.15 9.52 11.13
C LEU A 87 -3.41 8.98 10.45
N VAL A 88 -4.27 9.85 9.92
CA VAL A 88 -5.49 9.44 9.21
C VAL A 88 -5.12 8.64 7.96
N PHE A 89 -4.16 9.12 7.17
CA PHE A 89 -3.82 8.52 5.89
C PHE A 89 -3.39 7.03 5.96
N PRO A 90 -2.49 6.61 6.88
CA PRO A 90 -2.19 5.19 7.08
C PRO A 90 -3.40 4.34 7.48
N ILE A 91 -4.36 4.89 8.23
CA ILE A 91 -5.56 4.17 8.67
C ILE A 91 -6.43 3.82 7.45
N ASP A 92 -6.63 4.76 6.53
CA ASP A 92 -7.42 4.52 5.32
C ASP A 92 -6.79 3.45 4.41
N PHE A 93 -5.46 3.43 4.31
CA PHE A 93 -4.75 2.37 3.60
C PHE A 93 -4.96 0.98 4.22
N VAL A 94 -5.00 0.88 5.55
CA VAL A 94 -5.31 -0.39 6.23
C VAL A 94 -6.74 -0.84 5.90
N VAL A 95 -7.71 0.08 5.90
CA VAL A 95 -9.11 -0.23 5.55
C VAL A 95 -9.21 -0.80 4.13
N ILE A 96 -8.55 -0.17 3.14
CA ILE A 96 -8.53 -0.63 1.75
C ILE A 96 -7.91 -2.02 1.63
N MET A 97 -6.85 -2.30 2.39
CA MET A 97 -6.19 -3.60 2.43
C MET A 97 -7.11 -4.68 3.01
N CYS A 98 -7.82 -4.39 4.12
CA CYS A 98 -8.77 -5.32 4.73
C CYS A 98 -9.92 -5.70 3.80
N PHE A 99 -10.47 -4.72 3.06
CA PHE A 99 -11.53 -4.95 2.09
C PHE A 99 -11.05 -5.46 0.72
N ASN A 100 -9.74 -5.67 0.56
CA ASN A 100 -9.11 -6.12 -0.70
C ASN A 100 -9.51 -5.26 -1.91
N LEU A 101 -9.61 -3.95 -1.74
CA LEU A 101 -10.02 -3.04 -2.79
C LEU A 101 -8.87 -2.75 -3.77
N GLU A 102 -9.22 -2.20 -4.94
CA GLU A 102 -8.23 -1.82 -5.95
C GLU A 102 -7.91 -0.35 -5.80
N LEU A 103 -6.61 -0.02 -5.76
CA LEU A 103 -6.15 1.36 -5.72
C LEU A 103 -5.13 1.57 -6.84
N CYS A 104 -5.34 2.62 -7.64
CA CYS A 104 -4.51 2.89 -8.82
C CYS A 104 -3.01 2.93 -8.48
N THR A 105 -2.62 3.60 -7.39
CA THR A 105 -1.22 3.68 -6.95
C THR A 105 -0.59 2.33 -6.62
N SER A 106 -1.37 1.39 -6.06
CA SER A 106 -0.89 0.02 -5.82
C SER A 106 -0.74 -0.77 -7.13
N ASN A 107 -1.67 -0.58 -8.06
CA ASN A 107 -1.66 -1.27 -9.35
C ASN A 107 -0.55 -0.76 -10.27
N MET A 108 -0.15 0.52 -10.15
CA MET A 108 0.99 1.13 -10.83
C MET A 108 2.34 0.44 -10.52
N PHE A 109 2.45 -0.30 -9.43
CA PHE A 109 3.63 -1.12 -9.13
C PHE A 109 3.42 -2.58 -9.55
N VAL A 110 2.32 -3.18 -9.10
CA VAL A 110 2.09 -4.63 -9.17
C VAL A 110 1.85 -5.11 -10.61
N VAL A 111 1.06 -4.37 -11.39
CA VAL A 111 0.69 -4.78 -12.76
C VAL A 111 1.84 -4.55 -13.75
N PRO A 112 2.52 -3.38 -13.78
CA PRO A 112 3.71 -3.18 -14.60
C PRO A 112 4.84 -4.15 -14.30
N TYR A 113 5.06 -4.50 -13.02
CA TYR A 113 6.03 -5.52 -12.66
C TYR A 113 5.70 -6.87 -13.31
N ALA A 114 4.45 -7.33 -13.24
CA ALA A 114 4.01 -8.56 -13.90
C ALA A 114 4.08 -8.47 -15.45
N SER A 115 3.85 -7.29 -16.03
CA SER A 115 4.01 -7.04 -17.47
C SER A 115 5.46 -7.13 -17.92
N LEU A 116 6.41 -6.56 -17.16
CA LEU A 116 7.86 -6.68 -17.42
C LEU A 116 8.36 -8.12 -17.34
N ARG A 117 7.68 -8.98 -16.58
CA ARG A 117 7.93 -10.42 -16.49
C ARG A 117 7.22 -11.22 -17.59
N HIS A 118 6.61 -10.55 -18.58
CA HIS A 118 5.83 -11.15 -19.67
C HIS A 118 4.67 -12.05 -19.19
N ARG A 119 4.09 -11.75 -18.02
CA ARG A 119 2.96 -12.51 -17.45
C ARG A 119 1.59 -11.90 -17.74
N THR A 120 1.55 -10.66 -18.17
CA THR A 120 0.34 -9.90 -18.47
C THR A 120 0.52 -9.14 -19.78
N THR A 121 -0.56 -8.81 -20.47
CA THR A 121 -0.52 -8.10 -21.76
C THR A 121 -0.55 -6.59 -21.54
N VAL A 122 -0.02 -5.81 -22.49
CA VAL A 122 -0.08 -4.34 -22.47
C VAL A 122 -1.54 -3.83 -22.37
N TYR A 123 -2.50 -4.56 -22.95
CA TYR A 123 -3.92 -4.27 -22.78
C TYR A 123 -4.38 -4.36 -21.31
N ASP A 124 -3.96 -5.40 -20.58
CA ASP A 124 -4.31 -5.55 -19.16
C ASP A 124 -3.68 -4.46 -18.30
N LEU A 125 -2.51 -3.96 -18.70
CA LEU A 125 -1.85 -2.83 -18.07
C LEU A 125 -2.61 -1.53 -18.32
N LEU A 126 -3.07 -1.28 -19.55
CA LEU A 126 -3.87 -0.09 -19.88
C LEU A 126 -5.28 -0.12 -19.27
N LYS A 127 -5.81 -1.31 -18.98
CA LYS A 127 -7.11 -1.49 -18.32
C LYS A 127 -7.06 -1.14 -16.82
N ASN A 128 -5.93 -1.39 -16.15
CA ASN A 128 -5.76 -1.23 -14.70
C ASN A 128 -5.29 0.17 -14.31
#